data_AF-A0A965UVB6-F1
#
_entry.id   AF-A0A965UVB6-F1
#
_cell.length_a   1.000
_cell.length_b   1.000
_cell.length_c   1.000
_cell.angle_alpha   90.00
_cell.angle_beta   90.00
_cell.angle_gamma   90.00
#
_symmetry.space_group_name_H-M   'P 1'
#
loop_
_entity.id
_entity.type
_entity.pdbx_description
1 polymer ?
#
loop_
_entity_poly.entity_id
_entity_poly.type
_entity_poly.pdbx_seq_one_letter_code
_entity_poly.pdbx_strand_id
1 'polypeptide(L)'
;MIAADAAAGLAGGIISGLDKLFTSDDEREAAKLKLTEALQAPLMGQIEVNKVEAASTSWFTSGWRPAIGWAGAIAMFYNFVFRDLLAYGLALYDQGILPPPRLETGELFAMITGMLGLAGARSYDLAKGTRK
;
A
#
# COMPACT_ATOMS: atom_id res chain seq x y z
N MET A 1 3.19 -11.29 -0.20
CA MET A 1 3.71 -11.50 1.18
C MET A 1 5.01 -12.32 1.20
N ILE A 2 5.14 -13.40 0.41
CA ILE A 2 6.33 -14.29 0.41
C ILE A 2 7.63 -13.61 -0.05
N ALA A 3 7.59 -12.73 -1.06
CA ALA A 3 8.79 -12.06 -1.57
C ALA A 3 9.41 -11.05 -0.59
N ALA A 4 8.58 -10.39 0.24
CA ALA A 4 9.04 -9.44 1.24
C ALA A 4 9.70 -10.16 2.43
N ASP A 5 9.17 -11.32 2.82
CA ASP A 5 9.71 -12.16 3.90
C ASP A 5 11.02 -12.84 3.48
N ALA A 6 11.11 -13.28 2.22
CA ALA A 6 12.35 -13.79 1.64
C ALA A 6 13.42 -12.70 1.52
N ALA A 7 13.05 -11.48 1.11
CA ALA A 7 13.97 -10.34 1.07
C ALA A 7 14.42 -9.91 2.48
N ALA A 8 13.54 -9.94 3.47
CA ALA A 8 13.87 -9.65 4.87
C ALA A 8 14.80 -10.72 5.46
N GLY A 9 14.57 -12.00 5.15
CA GLY A 9 15.44 -13.10 5.56
C GLY A 9 16.83 -13.05 4.92
N LEU A 10 16.90 -12.70 3.63
CA LEU A 10 18.17 -12.49 2.92
C LEU A 10 18.92 -11.26 3.45
N ALA A 11 18.22 -10.14 3.69
CA ALA A 11 18.81 -8.95 4.30
C ALA A 11 19.34 -9.25 5.71
N GLY A 12 18.57 -9.97 6.54
CA GLY A 12 18.99 -10.40 7.87
C GLY A 12 20.21 -11.33 7.84
N GLY A 13 20.25 -12.26 6.88
CA GLY A 13 21.39 -13.15 6.66
C GLY A 13 22.66 -12.41 6.23
N ILE A 14 22.53 -11.41 5.34
CA ILE A 14 23.66 -10.57 4.89
C ILE A 14 24.16 -9.68 6.03
N ILE A 15 23.26 -9.08 6.82
CA ILE A 15 23.63 -8.27 8.00
C ILE A 15 24.37 -9.12 9.04
N SER A 16 23.87 -10.31 9.36
CA SER A 16 24.51 -11.21 10.31
C SER A 16 25.87 -11.72 9.81
N GLY A 17 26.03 -11.91 8.50
CA GLY A 17 27.31 -12.26 7.88
C GLY A 17 28.33 -11.11 7.92
N LEU A 18 27.88 -9.87 7.70
CA LEU A 18 28.71 -8.67 7.79
C LEU A 18 29.11 -8.38 9.25
N ASP A 19 28.22 -8.59 10.24
CA ASP A 19 28.52 -8.39 11.67
C ASP A 19 29.64 -9.30 12.19
N LYS A 20 29.84 -10.47 11.58
CA LYS A 20 30.93 -11.40 11.92
C LYS A 20 32.29 -11.01 11.31
N LEU A 21 32.31 -10.14 10.31
CA LEU A 21 33.53 -9.74 9.59
C LEU A 21 34.10 -8.40 10.06
N PHE A 22 33.31 -7.53 10.70
CA PHE A 22 33.74 -6.21 11.16
C PHE A 22 33.66 -6.05 12.69
N THR A 23 34.80 -5.74 13.32
CA THR A 23 34.97 -5.60 14.79
C THR A 23 35.01 -4.14 15.25
N SER A 24 35.33 -3.18 14.36
CA SER A 24 35.36 -1.73 14.67
C SER A 24 33.99 -1.08 14.47
N ASP A 25 33.56 -0.20 15.39
CA ASP A 25 32.26 0.49 15.32
C ASP A 25 32.14 1.37 14.06
N ASP A 26 33.23 2.01 13.61
CA ASP A 26 33.25 2.84 12.39
C ASP A 26 33.07 2.01 11.11
N GLU A 27 33.65 0.82 11.05
CA GLU A 27 33.52 -0.07 9.87
C GLU A 27 32.11 -0.68 9.78
N ARG A 28 31.49 -0.96 10.93
CA ARG A 28 30.08 -1.39 11.00
C ARG A 28 29.12 -0.32 10.52
N GLU A 29 29.36 0.93 10.91
CA GLU A 29 28.52 2.05 10.47
C GLU A 29 28.65 2.27 8.95
N ALA A 30 29.88 2.22 8.42
CA ALA A 30 30.12 2.28 6.97
C ALA A 30 29.48 1.12 6.20
N ALA A 31 29.52 -0.10 6.74
CA ALA A 31 28.87 -1.27 6.13
C ALA A 31 27.34 -1.16 6.14
N LYS A 32 26.75 -0.67 7.24
CA LYS A 32 25.30 -0.38 7.33
C LYS A 32 24.89 0.70 6.33
N LEU A 33 25.72 1.72 6.14
CA LEU A 33 25.43 2.81 5.21
C LEU A 33 25.42 2.31 3.76
N LYS A 34 26.45 1.53 3.37
CA LYS A 34 26.51 0.88 2.04
C LYS A 34 25.38 -0.10 1.80
N LEU A 35 24.99 -0.88 2.81
CA LEU A 35 23.85 -1.77 2.71
C LEU A 35 22.54 -0.98 2.53
N THR A 36 22.37 0.11 3.27
CA THR A 36 21.21 0.99 3.17
C THR A 36 21.12 1.61 1.77
N GLU A 37 22.24 2.11 1.23
CA GLU A 37 22.33 2.62 -0.14
C GLU A 37 21.99 1.55 -1.19
N ALA A 38 22.53 0.34 -1.04
CA ALA A 38 22.26 -0.79 -1.93
C ALA A 38 20.78 -1.20 -1.91
N LEU A 39 20.12 -1.13 -0.75
CA LEU A 39 18.68 -1.39 -0.61
C LEU A 39 17.81 -0.24 -1.15
N GLN A 40 18.30 1.00 -1.14
CA GLN A 40 17.59 2.17 -1.67
C GLN A 40 17.63 2.25 -3.21
N ALA A 41 18.73 1.82 -3.85
CA ALA A 41 18.87 1.87 -5.31
C ALA A 41 17.69 1.24 -6.10
N PRO A 42 17.24 0.00 -5.81
CA PRO A 42 16.10 -0.59 -6.51
C PRO A 42 14.76 0.11 -6.19
N LEU A 43 14.60 0.67 -4.98
CA LEU A 43 13.44 1.46 -4.61
C LEU A 43 13.37 2.78 -5.39
N MET A 44 14.52 3.43 -5.60
CA MET A 44 14.62 4.64 -6.41
C MET A 44 14.27 4.37 -7.89
N GLY A 45 14.74 3.25 -8.45
CA GLY A 45 14.35 2.84 -9.81
C GLY A 45 12.84 2.62 -9.93
N GLN A 46 12.19 1.99 -8.94
CA GLN A 46 10.73 1.86 -8.93
C GLN A 46 10.02 3.20 -8.84
N ILE A 47 10.53 4.16 -8.06
CA ILE A 47 9.96 5.51 -7.95
C ILE A 47 10.02 6.24 -9.30
N GLU A 48 11.14 6.15 -10.01
CA GLU A 48 11.31 6.78 -11.32
C GLU A 48 10.35 6.18 -12.35
N VAL A 49 10.27 4.85 -12.43
CA VAL A 49 9.31 4.16 -13.32
C VAL A 49 7.88 4.59 -12.99
N ASN A 50 7.49 4.58 -11.70
CA ASN A 50 6.16 5.01 -11.27
C ASN A 50 5.87 6.48 -11.63
N LYS A 51 6.89 7.34 -11.60
CA LYS A 51 6.74 8.76 -11.95
C LYS A 51 6.54 8.95 -13.45
N VAL A 52 7.26 8.18 -14.27
CA VAL A 52 7.10 8.16 -15.74
C VAL A 52 5.75 7.56 -16.14
N GLU A 53 5.33 6.46 -15.50
CA GLU A 53 4.02 5.85 -15.72
C GLU A 53 2.87 6.79 -15.33
N ALA A 54 3.00 7.48 -14.18
CA ALA A 54 2.04 8.49 -13.74
C ALA A 54 2.00 9.71 -14.67
N ALA A 55 3.13 10.09 -15.27
CA ALA A 55 3.22 11.18 -16.24
C ALA A 55 2.80 10.78 -17.67
N SER A 56 2.55 9.50 -17.92
CA SER A 56 2.18 9.03 -19.25
C SER A 56 0.80 9.57 -19.66
N THR A 57 0.67 9.95 -20.92
CA THR A 57 -0.58 10.37 -21.56
C THR A 57 -1.58 9.22 -21.76
N SER A 58 -1.16 7.97 -21.55
CA SER A 58 -2.05 6.80 -21.58
C SER A 58 -2.86 6.72 -20.28
N TRP A 59 -4.17 6.90 -20.40
CA TRP A 59 -5.15 6.78 -19.31
C TRP A 59 -5.13 5.41 -18.62
N PHE A 60 -4.78 4.35 -19.35
CA PHE A 60 -4.62 3.01 -18.77
C PHE A 60 -3.38 2.90 -17.87
N THR A 61 -2.29 3.61 -18.20
CA THR A 61 -1.00 3.51 -17.51
C THR A 61 -0.89 4.49 -16.34
N SER A 62 -1.39 5.73 -16.48
CA SER A 62 -1.40 6.71 -15.40
C SER A 62 -2.60 6.55 -14.46
N GLY A 63 -3.72 6.00 -14.95
CA GLY A 63 -4.99 5.97 -14.23
C GLY A 63 -5.27 4.72 -13.40
N TRP A 64 -4.55 3.60 -13.61
CA TRP A 64 -4.90 2.33 -12.95
C TRP A 64 -4.74 2.38 -11.42
N ARG A 65 -3.72 3.09 -10.91
CA ARG A 65 -3.48 3.27 -9.46
C ARG A 65 -4.66 4.02 -8.79
N PRO A 66 -5.08 5.21 -9.28
CA PRO A 66 -6.32 5.83 -8.82
C PRO A 66 -7.56 4.97 -9.01
N ALA A 67 -7.71 4.29 -10.14
CA ALA A 67 -8.92 3.53 -10.48
C ALA A 67 -9.22 2.43 -9.45
N ILE A 68 -8.20 1.71 -8.95
CA ILE A 68 -8.37 0.72 -7.89
C ILE A 68 -8.85 1.38 -6.58
N GLY A 69 -8.32 2.56 -6.25
CA GLY A 69 -8.78 3.35 -5.10
C GLY A 69 -10.23 3.80 -5.24
N TRP A 70 -10.62 4.30 -6.42
CA TRP A 70 -12.00 4.69 -6.71
C TRP A 70 -12.96 3.51 -6.67
N ALA A 71 -12.58 2.36 -7.21
CA ALA A 71 -13.39 1.14 -7.14
C ALA A 71 -13.63 0.71 -5.68
N GLY A 72 -12.59 0.76 -4.85
CA GLY A 72 -12.71 0.51 -3.41
C GLY A 72 -13.64 1.50 -2.70
N ALA A 73 -13.50 2.81 -2.99
CA ALA A 73 -14.34 3.85 -2.43
C ALA A 73 -15.82 3.70 -2.85
N ILE A 74 -16.08 3.39 -4.12
CA ILE A 74 -17.43 3.15 -4.65
C ILE A 74 -18.05 1.90 -4.00
N ALA A 75 -17.28 0.83 -3.85
CA ALA A 75 -17.76 -0.39 -3.20
C ALA A 75 -18.08 -0.19 -1.72
N MET A 76 -17.30 0.62 -1.00
CA MET A 76 -17.63 1.03 0.37
C MET A 76 -18.88 1.91 0.41
N PHE A 77 -18.97 2.90 -0.49
CA PHE A 77 -20.15 3.78 -0.58
C PHE A 77 -21.43 2.97 -0.85
N TYR A 78 -21.34 1.98 -1.75
CA TYR A 78 -22.46 1.07 -2.02
C TYR A 78 -22.88 0.33 -0.75
N ASN A 79 -21.94 -0.32 -0.04
CA ASN A 79 -22.28 -1.16 1.12
C ASN A 79 -22.83 -0.39 2.31
N PHE A 80 -22.30 0.80 2.59
CA PHE A 80 -22.59 1.53 3.83
C PHE A 80 -23.64 2.62 3.68
N VAL A 81 -23.75 3.21 2.49
CA VAL A 81 -24.63 4.36 2.28
C VAL A 81 -25.72 4.01 1.29
N PHE A 82 -25.36 3.58 0.08
CA PHE A 82 -26.32 3.36 -0.99
C PHE A 82 -27.26 2.18 -0.72
N ARG A 83 -26.76 1.07 -0.19
CA ARG A 83 -27.56 -0.12 0.10
C ARG A 83 -28.64 0.15 1.13
N ASP A 84 -28.29 0.85 2.22
CA ASP A 84 -29.22 1.12 3.31
C ASP A 84 -30.27 2.16 2.86
N LEU A 85 -29.89 3.15 2.05
CA LEU A 85 -30.84 4.06 1.38
C LEU A 85 -31.77 3.32 0.41
N LEU A 86 -31.24 2.40 -0.40
CA LEU A 86 -32.05 1.58 -1.31
C LEU A 86 -33.00 0.66 -0.54
N ALA A 87 -32.54 -0.01 0.50
CA ALA A 87 -33.37 -0.89 1.33
C ALA A 87 -34.50 -0.11 2.00
N TYR A 88 -34.22 1.11 2.49
CA TYR A 88 -35.23 2.01 3.03
C TYR A 88 -36.24 2.46 1.97
N GLY A 89 -35.76 2.90 0.79
CA GLY A 89 -36.64 3.30 -0.32
C GLY A 89 -37.51 2.16 -0.84
N LEU A 90 -36.96 0.94 -0.93
CA LEU A 90 -37.68 -0.26 -1.32
C LEU A 90 -38.76 -0.64 -0.29
N ALA A 91 -38.45 -0.58 1.01
CA ALA A 91 -39.42 -0.83 2.08
C ALA A 91 -40.60 0.17 2.09
N LEU A 92 -40.41 1.38 1.58
CA LEU A 92 -41.47 2.38 1.42
C LEU A 92 -42.33 2.14 0.16
N TYR A 93 -41.78 1.50 -0.87
CA TYR A 93 -42.48 1.24 -2.13
C TYR A 93 -43.23 -0.11 -2.12
N ASP A 94 -42.56 -1.19 -1.71
CA ASP A 94 -43.13 -2.53 -1.61
C ASP A 94 -42.32 -3.41 -0.63
N GLN A 95 -43.00 -3.98 0.37
CA GLN A 95 -42.37 -4.83 1.39
C GLN A 95 -41.95 -6.21 0.86
N GLY A 96 -42.34 -6.59 -0.36
CA GLY A 96 -41.98 -7.85 -1.00
C GLY A 96 -40.63 -7.86 -1.72
N ILE A 97 -39.98 -6.70 -1.89
CA ILE A 97 -38.72 -6.62 -2.65
C ILE A 97 -37.54 -7.01 -1.77
N LEU A 98 -36.81 -8.03 -2.21
CA LEU A 98 -35.62 -8.52 -1.53
C LEU A 98 -34.57 -7.39 -1.42
N PRO A 99 -34.00 -7.14 -0.22
CA PRO A 99 -32.98 -6.11 -0.08
C PRO A 99 -31.76 -6.40 -0.96
N PRO A 100 -31.06 -5.36 -1.43
CA PRO A 100 -29.89 -5.54 -2.29
C PRO A 100 -28.82 -6.42 -1.64
N PRO A 101 -28.13 -7.28 -2.41
CA PRO A 101 -27.15 -8.22 -1.87
C PRO A 101 -25.99 -7.48 -1.18
N ARG A 102 -25.55 -8.05 -0.06
CA ARG A 102 -24.37 -7.55 0.68
C ARG A 102 -23.12 -7.97 -0.07
N LEU A 103 -22.19 -7.04 -0.28
CA LEU A 103 -20.86 -7.41 -0.75
C LEU A 103 -20.05 -7.90 0.45
N GLU A 104 -19.12 -8.82 0.20
CA GLU A 104 -18.11 -9.19 1.16
C GLU A 104 -17.21 -7.96 1.39
N THR A 105 -17.17 -7.47 2.63
CA THR A 105 -16.44 -6.24 2.99
C THR A 105 -15.04 -6.52 3.53
N GLY A 106 -14.73 -7.75 3.97
CA GLY A 106 -13.43 -8.10 4.54
C GLY A 106 -12.28 -7.98 3.53
N GLU A 107 -12.47 -8.47 2.31
CA GLU A 107 -11.50 -8.34 1.21
C GLU A 107 -11.34 -6.89 0.76
N LEU A 108 -12.44 -6.12 0.74
CA LEU A 108 -12.44 -4.69 0.44
C LEU A 108 -11.65 -3.88 1.47
N PHE A 109 -11.90 -4.10 2.77
CA PHE A 109 -11.16 -3.45 3.84
C PHE A 109 -9.69 -3.87 3.86
N ALA A 110 -9.38 -5.14 3.60
CA ALA A 110 -8.01 -5.62 3.53
C ALA A 110 -7.22 -4.94 2.40
N MET A 111 -7.81 -4.80 1.21
CA MET A 111 -7.17 -4.10 0.08
C MET A 111 -6.96 -2.61 0.38
N ILE A 112 -7.98 -1.90 0.87
CA ILE A 112 -7.89 -0.46 1.12
C ILE A 112 -6.93 -0.18 2.28
N THR A 113 -7.01 -0.93 3.37
CA THR A 113 -6.12 -0.77 4.53
C THR A 113 -4.68 -1.12 4.18
N GLY A 114 -4.46 -2.12 3.31
CA GLY A 114 -3.14 -2.43 2.78
C GLY A 114 -2.52 -1.26 2.00
N MET A 115 -3.32 -0.55 1.18
CA MET A 115 -2.87 0.63 0.45
C MET A 115 -2.74 1.88 1.34
N LEU A 116 -3.66 2.07 2.28
CA LEU A 116 -3.69 3.21 3.21
C LEU A 116 -2.64 3.09 4.32
N GLY A 117 -2.31 1.88 4.77
CA GLY A 117 -1.35 1.64 5.86
C GLY A 117 0.05 2.11 5.52
N LEU A 118 0.52 1.85 4.30
CA LEU A 118 1.82 2.33 3.81
C LEU A 118 1.78 3.83 3.44
N ALA A 119 0.67 4.30 2.87
CA ALA A 119 0.50 5.71 2.53
C ALA A 119 0.35 6.61 3.78
N GLY A 120 -0.32 6.11 4.82
CA GLY A 120 -0.57 6.78 6.09
C GLY A 120 0.68 6.86 6.95
N ALA A 121 1.46 5.77 7.07
CA ALA A 121 2.76 5.80 7.74
C ALA A 121 3.69 6.85 7.10
N ARG A 122 3.74 6.88 5.76
CA ARG A 122 4.57 7.86 5.03
C ARG A 122 4.08 9.30 5.20
N SER A 123 2.76 9.52 5.27
CA SER A 123 2.17 10.85 5.47
C SER A 123 2.40 11.34 6.90
N TYR A 124 2.34 10.44 7.88
CA TYR A 124 2.64 10.70 9.27
C TYR A 124 4.12 11.07 9.49
N ASP A 125 5.04 10.35 8.86
CA ASP A 125 6.48 10.67 8.89
C ASP A 125 6.78 12.04 8.27
N LEU A 126 6.05 12.41 7.21
CA LEU A 126 6.14 13.75 6.60
C LEU A 126 5.64 14.84 7.54
N ALA A 127 4.50 14.61 8.20
CA ALA A 127 3.89 15.55 9.13
C ALA A 127 4.75 15.79 10.39
N LYS A 128 5.51 14.77 10.80
CA LYS A 128 6.46 14.87 11.93
C LYS A 128 7.82 15.44 11.55
N GLY A 129 8.08 15.69 10.26
CA GLY A 129 9.37 16.21 9.81
C GLY A 129 10.56 15.28 10.12
N THR A 130 10.30 14.00 10.41
CA THR A 130 11.33 12.98 10.69
C THR A 130 11.99 12.47 9.41
N ARG A 131 11.49 12.89 8.25
CA ARG A 131 12.10 12.65 6.96
C ARG A 131 13.18 13.70 6.70
N LYS A 132 14.45 13.30 6.80
CA LYS A 132 15.53 13.99 6.10
C LYS A 132 15.40 13.76 4.60
#